data_AF-A0A6P4FGC7-F1
#
_entry.id   AF-A0A6P4FGC7-F1
#
_cell.length_a   1.000
_cell.length_b   1.000
_cell.length_c   1.000
_cell.angle_alpha   90.00
_cell.angle_beta   90.00
_cell.angle_gamma   90.00
#
_symmetry.space_group_name_H-M   'P 1'
#
loop_
_entity.id
_entity.type
_entity.pdbx_description
1 polymer ?
#
loop_
_entity_poly.entity_id
_entity_poly.type
_entity_poly.pdbx_seq_one_letter_code
_entity_poly.pdbx_strand_id
1 'polypeptide(L)'
;MSEKFLEVSPHGTLTFCKSNNSQEITIRNVSEKSVTYKVQTTVYGKFSVRPRWGMLKPNEHSHVLITMCKDAELSKKGRDKIVVVCMAAPINAVDFDMTSAFWRRNICYDPNIEKHQLTCQQMDGAGEGGDRDPEEQGDLRTRRGIFSSLSSVRTPSKYWR
;
A
#
# COMPACT_ATOMS: atom_id res chain seq x y z
N MET A 1 15.86 18.50 5.54
CA MET A 1 15.39 17.83 4.31
C MET A 1 15.73 16.37 4.44
N SER A 2 14.77 15.46 4.28
CA SER A 2 15.08 14.01 4.30
C SER A 2 15.95 13.69 3.10
N GLU A 3 17.11 13.07 3.33
CA GLU A 3 17.95 12.56 2.24
C GLU A 3 17.17 11.49 1.45
N LYS A 4 17.12 11.64 0.12
CA LYS A 4 16.44 10.70 -0.78
C LYS A 4 17.50 9.82 -1.42
N PHE A 5 17.48 8.54 -1.11
CA PHE A 5 18.39 7.53 -1.64
C PHE A 5 17.83 6.87 -2.89
N LEU A 6 16.54 6.53 -2.87
CA LEU A 6 15.92 5.72 -3.92
C LEU A 6 14.75 6.44 -4.61
N GLU A 7 14.54 6.04 -5.86
CA GLU A 7 13.34 6.30 -6.62
C GLU A 7 12.68 4.97 -6.97
N VAL A 8 11.38 4.84 -6.67
CA VAL A 8 10.61 3.60 -6.90
C VAL A 8 9.49 3.90 -7.89
N SER A 9 9.51 3.21 -9.04
CA SER A 9 8.49 3.34 -10.09
C SER A 9 7.78 2.01 -10.33
N PRO A 10 6.46 1.96 -10.56
CA PRO A 10 5.51 3.08 -10.51
C PRO A 10 5.27 3.59 -9.07
N HIS A 11 4.85 4.84 -8.95
CA HIS A 11 4.46 5.45 -7.67
C HIS A 11 2.98 5.18 -7.35
N GLY A 12 2.65 5.03 -6.08
CA GLY A 12 1.26 5.01 -5.61
C GLY A 12 0.66 3.60 -5.55
N THR A 13 -0.02 3.16 -6.61
CA THR A 13 -0.86 1.96 -6.57
C THR A 13 -0.45 0.91 -7.61
N LEU A 14 -0.32 -0.33 -7.16
CA LEU A 14 -0.14 -1.52 -7.99
C LEU A 14 -1.49 -2.22 -8.16
N THR A 15 -1.93 -2.38 -9.40
CA THR A 15 -3.20 -3.00 -9.75
C THR A 15 -2.99 -4.43 -10.23
N PHE A 16 -3.66 -5.39 -9.60
CA PHE A 16 -3.61 -6.80 -9.94
C PHE A 16 -4.95 -7.21 -10.57
N CYS A 17 -4.90 -8.00 -11.64
CA CYS A 17 -6.07 -8.51 -12.33
C CYS A 17 -6.06 -10.04 -12.33
N LYS A 18 -7.21 -10.68 -12.56
CA LYS A 18 -7.28 -12.15 -12.70
C LYS A 18 -6.41 -12.67 -13.85
N SER A 19 -6.31 -11.91 -14.95
CA SER A 19 -5.46 -12.24 -16.10
C SER A 19 -3.98 -11.87 -15.90
N ASN A 20 -3.69 -10.86 -15.09
CA ASN A 20 -2.34 -10.44 -14.77
C ASN A 20 -2.20 -10.23 -13.25
N ASN A 21 -1.72 -11.27 -12.59
CA ASN A 21 -1.49 -11.28 -11.14
C ASN A 21 -0.07 -10.84 -10.77
N SER A 22 0.71 -10.31 -11.70
CA SER A 22 2.09 -9.90 -11.47
C SER A 22 2.31 -8.43 -11.84
N GLN A 23 3.07 -7.73 -11.02
CA GLN A 23 3.46 -6.34 -11.22
C GLN A 23 4.96 -6.22 -11.05
N GLU A 24 5.60 -5.43 -11.90
CA GLU A 24 7.02 -5.15 -11.80
C GLU A 24 7.22 -3.72 -11.31
N ILE A 25 8.14 -3.57 -10.35
CA ILE A 25 8.58 -2.25 -9.89
C ILE A 25 10.07 -2.10 -10.19
N THR A 26 10.47 -0.88 -10.53
CA THR A 26 11.87 -0.49 -10.69
C THR A 26 12.30 0.32 -9.49
N ILE A 27 13.38 -0.13 -8.85
CA ILE A 27 14.02 0.56 -7.73
C ILE A 27 15.35 1.10 -8.22
N ARG A 28 15.50 2.42 -8.29
CA ARG A 28 16.71 3.09 -8.77
C ARG A 28 17.41 3.85 -7.65
N ASN A 29 18.72 3.70 -7.55
CA ASN A 29 19.53 4.52 -6.67
C ASN A 29 19.83 5.88 -7.33
N VAL A 30 19.35 6.94 -6.70
CA VAL A 30 19.54 8.34 -7.16
C VAL A 30 20.59 9.07 -6.32
N SER A 31 21.18 8.40 -5.33
CA SER A 31 22.25 8.95 -4.50
C SER A 31 23.64 8.63 -5.05
N GLU A 32 24.64 9.36 -4.56
CA GLU A 32 26.06 9.14 -4.85
C GLU A 32 26.69 8.01 -4.02
N LYS A 33 25.94 7.42 -3.09
CA LYS A 33 26.40 6.35 -2.20
C LYS A 33 25.77 5.02 -2.60
N SER A 34 26.41 3.91 -2.24
CA SER A 34 25.77 2.61 -2.35
C SER A 34 24.65 2.49 -1.31
N VAL A 35 23.54 1.88 -1.70
CA VAL A 35 22.31 1.81 -0.90
C VAL A 35 21.85 0.36 -0.84
N THR A 36 21.44 -0.11 0.34
CA THR A 36 20.74 -1.39 0.46
C THR A 36 19.24 -1.16 0.52
N TYR A 37 18.47 -2.04 -0.12
CA TYR A 37 17.02 -2.02 -0.08
C TYR A 37 16.45 -3.36 0.37
N LYS A 38 15.27 -3.31 0.97
CA LYS A 38 14.47 -4.47 1.34
C LYS A 38 13.01 -4.21 1.03
N VAL A 39 12.36 -5.19 0.42
CA VAL A 39 10.95 -5.16 0.07
C VAL A 39 10.17 -5.96 1.10
N GLN A 40 9.23 -5.28 1.75
CA GLN A 40 8.33 -5.82 2.75
C GLN A 40 6.89 -5.76 2.26
N THR A 41 6.04 -6.56 2.88
CA THR A 41 4.59 -6.50 2.67
C THR A 41 3.92 -6.37 4.03
N THR A 42 2.83 -5.61 4.09
CA THR A 42 2.02 -5.49 5.30
C THR A 42 1.16 -6.72 5.56
N VAL A 43 1.04 -7.62 4.58
CA VAL A 43 0.21 -8.83 4.64
C VAL A 43 1.03 -10.07 4.34
N TYR A 44 1.02 -11.01 5.28
CA TYR A 44 1.74 -12.27 5.13
C TYR A 44 1.02 -13.19 4.12
N GLY A 45 1.79 -13.90 3.30
CA GLY A 45 1.28 -14.97 2.41
C GLY A 45 0.54 -14.53 1.14
N LYS A 46 0.24 -13.24 0.95
CA LYS A 46 -0.49 -12.77 -0.26
C LYS A 46 0.39 -12.51 -1.48
N PHE A 47 1.65 -12.17 -1.26
CA PHE A 47 2.58 -11.76 -2.31
C PHE A 47 3.86 -12.56 -2.27
N SER A 48 4.25 -13.09 -3.43
CA SER A 48 5.62 -13.49 -3.73
C SER A 48 6.36 -12.29 -4.31
N VAL A 49 7.58 -12.03 -3.85
CA VAL A 49 8.37 -10.87 -4.29
C VAL A 49 9.79 -11.34 -4.59
N ARG A 50 10.31 -10.98 -5.76
CA ARG A 50 11.65 -11.40 -6.25
C ARG A 50 12.33 -10.28 -7.04
N PRO A 51 13.57 -9.87 -6.69
CA PRO A 51 14.27 -10.15 -5.43
C PRO A 51 13.62 -9.44 -4.22
N ARG A 52 13.81 -9.98 -3.01
CA ARG A 52 13.27 -9.39 -1.76
C ARG A 52 14.13 -8.28 -1.19
N TRP A 53 15.41 -8.26 -1.53
CA TRP A 53 16.40 -7.35 -1.01
C TRP A 53 17.57 -7.30 -1.97
N GLY A 54 18.41 -6.28 -1.85
CA GLY A 54 19.61 -6.13 -2.64
C GLY A 54 20.43 -4.93 -2.22
N MET A 55 21.49 -4.69 -2.99
CA MET A 55 22.33 -3.49 -2.90
C MET A 55 22.44 -2.88 -4.28
N LEU A 56 22.38 -1.55 -4.33
CA LEU A 56 22.47 -0.77 -5.56
C LEU A 56 23.63 0.21 -5.43
N LYS A 57 24.54 0.19 -6.39
CA LYS A 57 25.56 1.23 -6.58
C LYS A 57 24.90 2.53 -7.05
N PRO A 58 25.60 3.67 -7.01
CA PRO A 58 25.10 4.92 -7.57
C PRO A 58 24.65 4.74 -9.01
N ASN A 59 23.47 5.25 -9.34
CA ASN A 59 22.81 5.13 -10.66
C ASN A 59 22.39 3.71 -11.09
N GLU A 60 22.57 2.70 -10.25
CA GLU A 60 22.10 1.34 -10.51
C GLU A 60 20.59 1.22 -10.24
N HIS A 61 19.95 0.25 -10.89
CA HIS A 61 18.55 -0.07 -10.66
C HIS A 61 18.33 -1.59 -10.56
N SER A 62 17.26 -1.98 -9.89
CA SER A 62 16.80 -3.37 -9.82
C SER A 62 15.32 -3.46 -10.19
N HIS A 63 15.00 -4.49 -10.96
CA HIS A 63 13.64 -4.87 -11.27
C HIS A 63 13.15 -5.89 -10.23
N VAL A 64 12.04 -5.56 -9.57
CA VAL A 64 11.41 -6.42 -8.58
C VAL A 64 10.04 -6.85 -9.08
N LEU A 65 9.90 -8.16 -9.30
CA LEU A 65 8.65 -8.79 -9.65
C LEU A 65 7.85 -9.11 -8.38
N ILE A 66 6.60 -8.65 -8.34
CA ILE A 66 5.64 -8.86 -7.28
C ILE A 66 4.48 -9.66 -7.87
N THR A 67 4.27 -10.88 -7.39
CA THR A 67 3.21 -11.77 -7.88
C THR A 67 2.23 -12.08 -6.74
N MET A 68 0.95 -11.88 -7.00
CA MET A 68 -0.13 -12.28 -6.10
C MET A 68 -0.27 -13.81 -6.09
N CYS A 69 -0.34 -14.40 -4.90
CA CYS A 69 -0.51 -15.85 -4.73
C CYS A 69 -1.89 -16.32 -5.24
N LYS A 70 -1.99 -17.57 -5.70
CA LYS A 70 -3.13 -18.08 -6.49
C LYS A 70 -4.49 -18.05 -5.78
N ASP A 71 -4.51 -17.96 -4.46
CA ASP A 71 -5.74 -17.92 -3.64
C ASP A 71 -5.81 -16.66 -2.76
N ALA A 72 -4.96 -15.66 -3.02
CA ALA A 72 -4.93 -14.44 -2.25
C ALA A 72 -5.95 -13.43 -2.78
N GLU A 73 -6.76 -12.88 -1.88
CA GLU A 73 -7.64 -11.75 -2.18
C GLU A 73 -7.10 -10.47 -1.56
N LEU A 74 -7.08 -9.37 -2.32
CA LEU A 74 -6.62 -8.08 -1.80
C LEU A 74 -7.74 -7.32 -1.08
N SER A 75 -7.35 -6.53 -0.09
CA SER A 75 -8.30 -5.68 0.64
C SER A 75 -8.94 -4.63 -0.27
N LYS A 76 -10.26 -4.68 -0.44
CA LYS A 76 -11.07 -3.66 -1.15
C LYS A 76 -10.87 -2.22 -0.61
N LYS A 77 -10.46 -2.08 0.64
CA LYS A 77 -10.15 -0.79 1.30
C LYS A 77 -8.72 -0.28 1.07
N GLY A 78 -7.91 -0.91 0.21
CA GLY A 78 -6.53 -0.49 -0.07
C GLY A 78 -5.57 -0.59 1.12
N ARG A 79 -5.79 -1.55 2.02
CA ARG A 79 -4.96 -1.74 3.24
C ARG A 79 -3.70 -2.57 2.99
N ASP A 80 -3.69 -3.33 1.92
CA ASP A 80 -2.58 -4.21 1.56
C ASP A 80 -1.52 -3.35 0.86
N LYS A 81 -0.29 -3.37 1.38
CA LYS A 81 0.79 -2.51 0.92
C LYS A 81 2.07 -3.30 0.70
N ILE A 82 2.86 -2.83 -0.26
CA ILE A 82 4.27 -3.16 -0.42
C ILE A 82 5.07 -1.97 0.08
N VAL A 83 6.08 -2.23 0.89
CA VAL A 83 6.93 -1.21 1.49
C VAL A 83 8.37 -1.50 1.09
N VAL A 84 8.97 -0.60 0.32
CA VAL A 84 10.40 -0.62 0.05
C VAL A 84 11.08 0.23 1.11
N VAL A 85 11.95 -0.38 1.89
CA VAL A 85 12.78 0.32 2.87
C VAL A 85 14.21 0.36 2.37
N CYS A 86 14.91 1.47 2.61
CA CYS A 86 16.30 1.64 2.19
C CYS A 86 17.10 2.45 3.20
N MET A 87 18.42 2.26 3.11
CA MET A 87 19.42 2.98 3.89
C MET A 87 20.77 2.89 3.19
N ALA A 88 21.69 3.79 3.54
CA ALA A 88 23.07 3.73 3.06
C ALA A 88 23.67 2.36 3.36
N ALA A 89 24.33 1.76 2.36
CA ALA A 89 25.00 0.48 2.51
C ALA A 89 26.20 0.64 3.47
N PRO A 90 26.44 -0.32 4.38
CA PRO A 90 27.67 -0.34 5.14
C PRO A 90 28.87 -0.49 4.19
N ILE A 91 29.98 0.17 4.52
CA ILE A 91 31.22 0.20 3.71
C ILE A 91 31.74 -1.21 3.37
N ASN A 92 31.44 -2.21 4.22
CA ASN A 92 31.88 -3.60 4.11
C ASN A 92 30.73 -4.59 3.80
N ALA A 93 29.60 -4.14 3.25
CA ALA A 93 28.45 -4.98 2.96
C ALA A 93 28.70 -5.86 1.72
N VAL A 94 29.49 -6.91 1.90
CA VAL A 94 29.76 -7.91 0.86
C VAL A 94 29.12 -9.26 1.18
N ASP A 95 28.58 -9.44 2.39
CA ASP A 95 28.05 -10.72 2.89
C ASP A 95 26.55 -10.64 3.29
N PHE A 96 25.81 -11.69 2.96
CA PHE A 96 24.40 -11.90 3.29
C PHE A 96 24.16 -11.84 4.80
N ASP A 97 24.99 -12.52 5.60
CA ASP A 97 24.77 -12.64 7.04
C ASP A 97 24.97 -11.28 7.74
N MET A 98 25.99 -10.53 7.32
CA MET A 98 26.25 -9.17 7.79
C MET A 98 25.11 -8.21 7.42
N THR A 99 24.63 -8.29 6.17
CA THR A 99 23.50 -7.47 5.69
C THR A 99 22.22 -7.81 6.47
N SER A 100 21.99 -9.09 6.77
CA SER A 100 20.83 -9.54 7.56
C SER A 100 20.85 -9.01 9.00
N ALA A 101 22.01 -9.05 9.66
CA ALA A 101 22.20 -8.53 11.02
C ALA A 101 22.04 -7.01 11.06
N PHE A 102 22.58 -6.33 10.05
CA PHE A 102 22.43 -4.89 9.86
C PHE A 102 20.96 -4.48 9.76
N TRP A 103 20.17 -5.17 8.94
CA TRP A 103 18.73 -4.93 8.85
C TRP A 103 18.00 -5.20 10.17
N ARG A 104 18.31 -6.31 10.87
CA ARG A 104 17.69 -6.62 12.16
C ARG A 104 17.93 -5.54 13.21
N ARG A 105 19.12 -4.93 13.21
CA ARG A 105 19.49 -3.87 14.15
C ARG A 105 18.86 -2.53 13.78
N ASN A 106 18.86 -2.16 12.51
CA ASN A 106 18.55 -0.79 12.10
C ASN A 106 17.09 -0.57 11.71
N ILE A 107 16.37 -1.58 11.20
CA ILE A 107 15.06 -1.39 10.54
C ILE A 107 14.00 -0.67 11.40
N CYS A 108 14.07 -0.79 12.72
CA CYS A 108 13.12 -0.18 13.67
C CYS A 108 13.63 1.08 14.37
N TYR A 109 14.93 1.36 14.31
CA TYR A 109 15.57 2.34 15.21
C TYR A 109 16.44 3.37 14.50
N ASP A 110 16.84 3.11 13.25
CA ASP A 110 17.64 4.06 12.49
C ASP A 110 16.73 5.17 11.92
N PRO A 111 16.93 6.44 12.34
CA PRO A 111 16.12 7.56 11.84
C PRO A 111 16.36 7.86 10.36
N ASN A 112 17.41 7.31 9.75
CA ASN A 112 17.77 7.54 8.35
C ASN A 112 17.13 6.53 7.39
N ILE A 113 16.24 5.65 7.86
CA ILE A 113 15.53 4.72 6.99
C ILE A 113 14.49 5.47 6.18
N GLU A 114 14.70 5.47 4.88
CA GLU A 114 13.74 5.94 3.91
C GLU A 114 12.75 4.80 3.58
N LYS A 115 11.47 5.16 3.42
CA LYS A 115 10.37 4.22 3.18
C LYS A 115 9.52 4.69 2.01
N HIS A 116 9.34 3.82 1.02
CA HIS A 116 8.43 4.01 -0.10
C HIS A 116 7.27 3.03 0.04
N GLN A 117 6.04 3.53 0.04
CA GLN A 117 4.84 2.70 0.15
C GLN A 117 4.10 2.65 -1.17
N LEU A 118 3.74 1.43 -1.59
CA LEU A 118 2.88 1.15 -2.73
C LEU A 118 1.62 0.45 -2.21
N THR A 119 0.46 0.99 -2.55
CA THR A 119 -0.84 0.37 -2.24
C THR A 119 -1.13 -0.72 -3.27
N CYS A 120 -1.70 -1.84 -2.84
CA CYS A 120 -2.10 -2.91 -3.75
C CYS A 120 -3.62 -2.96 -3.85
N GLN A 121 -4.12 -3.05 -5.08
CA GLN A 121 -5.54 -3.18 -5.35
C GLN A 121 -5.78 -4.28 -6.37
N GLN A 122 -6.92 -4.93 -6.25
CA GLN A 122 -7.35 -5.95 -7.21
C GLN A 122 -8.49 -5.36 -8.03
N MET A 123 -8.32 -5.32 -9.35
CA MET A 123 -9.37 -4.93 -10.27
C MET A 123 -10.11 -6.20 -10.69
N ASP A 124 -11.33 -6.34 -10.18
CA ASP A 124 -12.28 -7.30 -10.73
C ASP A 124 -12.82 -6.68 -12.03
N GLY A 125 -12.75 -7.42 -13.14
CA GLY A 125 -13.22 -6.98 -14.45
C GLY A 125 -14.74 -6.87 -14.56
N ALA A 126 -15.37 -6.14 -13.65
CA ALA A 126 -16.76 -5.70 -13.72
C ALA A 126 -16.73 -4.17 -13.77
N GLY A 127 -16.59 -3.62 -14.98
CA GLY A 127 -17.01 -2.24 -15.21
C GLY A 127 -18.51 -2.19 -15.00
N GLU A 128 -18.95 -1.74 -13.83
CA GLU A 128 -20.34 -1.32 -13.63
C GLU A 128 -20.54 -0.02 -14.40
N GLY A 129 -21.34 -0.10 -15.47
CA GLY A 129 -21.81 1.04 -16.22
C GLY A 129 -22.57 1.98 -15.28
N GLY A 130 -22.18 3.27 -15.32
CA GLY A 130 -22.93 4.32 -14.66
C GLY A 130 -24.28 4.49 -15.35
N ASP A 131 -25.32 3.93 -14.72
CA ASP A 131 -26.71 4.13 -15.14
C ASP A 131 -27.24 5.41 -14.46
N ARG A 132 -27.39 6.44 -15.30
CA ARG A 132 -28.41 7.52 -15.31
C ARG A 132 -28.78 8.21 -13.99
N ASP A 133 -28.41 9.49 -13.92
CA ASP A 133 -29.03 10.50 -13.05
C ASP A 133 -30.56 10.55 -13.27
N PRO A 134 -31.39 10.62 -12.21
CA PRO A 134 -32.76 11.09 -12.32
C PRO A 134 -32.79 12.63 -12.25
N GLU A 135 -33.46 13.23 -13.22
CA GLU A 135 -33.76 14.65 -13.37
C GLU A 135 -34.31 15.28 -12.06
N GLU A 136 -33.65 16.35 -11.58
CA GLU A 136 -34.26 17.32 -10.68
C GLU A 136 -35.27 18.17 -11.46
N GLN A 137 -36.56 17.85 -11.35
CA GLN A 137 -37.63 18.83 -11.59
C GLN A 137 -38.01 19.49 -10.27
N GLY A 138 -37.54 20.72 -10.09
CA GLY A 138 -38.02 21.60 -9.05
C GLY A 138 -39.42 22.09 -9.36
N ASP A 139 -40.31 22.05 -8.37
CA ASP A 139 -41.34 23.08 -8.26
C ASP A 139 -41.74 23.35 -6.80
N LEU A 140 -41.87 24.65 -6.53
CA LEU A 140 -42.05 25.28 -5.23
C LEU A 140 -43.55 25.45 -4.89
N ARG A 141 -43.84 25.43 -3.56
CA ARG A 141 -45.07 25.88 -2.85
C ARG A 141 -46.13 24.78 -2.67
N THR A 142 -46.55 24.43 -1.44
CA THR A 142 -47.50 25.24 -0.65
C THR A 142 -47.67 24.78 0.82
N ARG A 143 -47.50 25.75 1.74
CA ARG A 143 -48.13 26.05 3.06
C ARG A 143 -48.54 24.97 4.11
N ARG A 144 -48.00 25.22 5.32
CA ARG A 144 -48.61 25.47 6.67
C ARG A 144 -49.54 24.43 7.36
N GLY A 145 -49.19 24.13 8.62
CA GLY A 145 -50.11 23.79 9.74
C GLY A 145 -49.61 22.65 10.63
N ILE A 146 -48.86 22.91 11.71
CA ILE A 146 -49.29 22.87 13.13
C ILE A 146 -50.19 21.66 13.48
N PHE A 147 -49.67 20.67 14.23
CA PHE A 147 -50.14 20.29 15.58
C PHE A 147 -49.30 19.16 16.19
N SER A 148 -49.19 19.23 17.51
CA SER A 148 -48.48 18.42 18.49
C SER A 148 -49.16 17.10 18.88
N SER A 149 -48.38 16.06 19.21
CA SER A 149 -48.59 15.13 20.34
C SER A 149 -47.45 14.09 20.37
N LEU A 150 -46.56 14.14 21.36
CA LEU A 150 -46.55 13.41 22.64
C LEU A 150 -46.29 11.88 22.55
N SER A 151 -45.07 11.55 23.00
CA SER A 151 -44.63 10.38 23.80
C SER A 151 -44.72 8.95 23.24
N SER A 152 -43.60 8.21 23.25
CA SER A 152 -43.39 7.13 24.25
C SER A 152 -41.98 6.48 24.18
N VAL A 153 -41.26 6.62 25.30
CA VAL A 153 -40.48 5.61 26.06
C VAL A 153 -39.37 4.76 25.38
N ARG A 154 -38.18 4.89 25.98
CA ARG A 154 -36.97 4.05 25.89
C ARG A 154 -37.21 2.61 26.38
N THR A 155 -36.49 1.65 25.78
CA THR A 155 -35.79 0.61 26.57
C THR A 155 -34.45 0.24 25.92
N PRO A 156 -33.33 0.17 26.67
CA PRO A 156 -32.08 -0.42 26.21
C PRO A 156 -31.98 -1.89 26.65
N SER A 157 -31.57 -2.75 25.71
CA SER A 157 -31.28 -4.17 25.94
C SER A 157 -29.90 -4.37 26.61
N LYS A 158 -29.89 -4.73 27.89
CA LYS A 158 -28.84 -5.57 28.52
C LYS A 158 -29.07 -7.00 27.98
N TYR A 159 -28.12 -7.91 27.75
CA TYR A 159 -27.07 -8.49 28.59
C TYR A 159 -26.07 -9.25 27.70
N TRP A 160 -24.78 -9.29 28.05
CA TRP A 160 -23.89 -10.42 27.75
C TRP A 160 -23.02 -10.67 28.98
N ARG A 161 -23.07 -11.91 29.48
CA ARG A 161 -22.13 -12.48 30.45
C ARG A 161 -20.93 -13.04 29.71
#